data_AF-A0A1N6HFR9-F1
#
_entry.id   AF-A0A1N6HFR9-F1
#
_cell.length_a   1.000
_cell.length_b   1.000
_cell.length_c   1.000
_cell.angle_alpha   90.00
_cell.angle_beta   90.00
_cell.angle_gamma   90.00
#
_symmetry.space_group_name_H-M   'P 1'
#
loop_
_entity.id
_entity.type
_entity.pdbx_description
1 polymer ?
#
loop_
_entity_poly.entity_id
_entity_poly.type
_entity_poly.pdbx_seq_one_letter_code
_entity_poly.pdbx_strand_id
1 'polypeptide(L)'
;MRITIKYEAAWQNSFLDGSNNEPLPKSGRGFVGSMTNLSKRDSEGQYSNFIERKISKNTIMGILNRLIGDQRKLYQAKQDQSYFFMGIEDQISFENSHDRSKPINTEMVYIRNITGSTDQNAFTGMIKATDPAFSSVFSGQLWGVLHLELCDVLKLINDPGYTINNNAGFDPLTVINQFELLGGFKDIDVTGEVEATLDVLKLNYPDINYELTAKGQIKPIILYCSALYLQIGRLEKSGYDLSTIVTKKGGLSGISKRGFTLKDFMDRYTTGSKKKIWGNPYLLKEKRKGEGEVTSLLTKANGTLEIQLDIPQEKAQQLKDMIEAAGVSSFYLGKKGLAYIDSLRI
;
A
#
# COMPACT_ATOMS: atom_id res chain seq x y z
N MET A 1 10.74 17.47 42.09
CA MET A 1 10.70 18.32 40.86
C MET A 1 9.45 18.04 40.02
N ARG A 2 8.85 19.08 39.45
CA ARG A 2 7.75 19.01 38.49
C ARG A 2 8.05 19.82 37.23
N ILE A 3 7.82 19.20 36.07
CA ILE A 3 7.95 19.80 34.74
C ILE A 3 6.56 19.82 34.09
N THR A 4 6.05 21.01 33.77
CA THR A 4 4.76 21.17 33.08
C THR A 4 5.02 21.53 31.63
N ILE A 5 4.50 20.72 30.71
CA ILE A 5 4.63 20.90 29.26
C ILE A 5 3.24 21.13 28.68
N LYS A 6 3.06 22.23 27.94
CA LYS A 6 1.85 22.43 27.13
C LYS A 6 2.10 21.95 25.71
N TYR A 7 1.08 21.35 25.10
CA TYR A 7 1.16 20.87 23.72
C TYR A 7 -0.13 21.10 22.94
N GLU A 8 0.04 21.28 21.64
CA GLU A 8 -1.03 21.53 20.67
C GLU A 8 -0.79 20.70 19.40
N ALA A 9 -1.89 20.27 18.79
CA ALA A 9 -1.95 19.57 17.51
C ALA A 9 -1.06 18.30 17.40
N ALA A 10 -0.84 17.58 18.51
CA ALA A 10 -0.02 16.38 18.55
C ALA A 10 -0.77 15.17 17.95
N TRP A 11 -0.15 14.49 16.98
CA TRP A 11 -0.76 13.31 16.33
C TRP A 11 -0.61 12.07 17.20
N GLN A 12 -1.71 11.37 17.40
CA GLN A 12 -1.81 10.17 18.24
C GLN A 12 -1.84 8.87 17.41
N ASN A 13 -1.20 8.85 16.23
CA ASN A 13 -1.17 7.67 15.36
C ASN A 13 0.22 7.34 14.79
N SER A 14 0.50 6.06 14.59
CA SER A 14 1.66 5.57 13.83
C SER A 14 1.24 5.04 12.45
N PHE A 15 2.14 5.14 11.47
CA PHE A 15 1.94 4.62 10.10
C PHE A 15 3.07 3.68 9.68
N LEU A 16 3.94 3.36 10.63
CA LEU A 16 5.11 2.51 10.45
C LEU A 16 4.97 1.31 11.36
N ASP A 17 5.37 0.16 10.83
CA ASP A 17 5.55 -1.08 11.59
C ASP A 17 6.83 -1.04 12.45
N GLY A 18 7.12 -2.15 13.14
CA GLY A 18 8.29 -2.33 13.98
C GLY A 18 8.36 -1.37 15.18
N SER A 19 9.57 -1.18 15.72
CA SER A 19 9.81 -0.34 16.88
C SER A 19 10.70 0.87 16.57
N ASN A 20 10.55 1.93 17.37
CA ASN A 20 11.51 3.05 17.40
C ASN A 20 12.50 2.94 18.57
N ASN A 21 12.40 1.86 19.35
CA ASN A 21 13.27 1.56 20.50
C ASN A 21 14.39 0.58 20.14
N GLU A 22 14.65 0.37 18.84
CA GLU A 22 15.67 -0.54 18.33
C GLU A 22 16.36 0.09 17.10
N PRO A 23 17.53 -0.41 16.68
CA PRO A 23 18.19 0.02 15.46
C PRO A 23 17.27 -0.07 14.24
N LEU A 24 17.29 0.96 13.40
CA LEU A 24 16.48 0.95 12.17
C LEU A 24 17.00 -0.12 11.20
N PRO A 25 16.10 -0.90 10.55
CA PRO A 25 16.50 -1.77 9.45
C PRO A 25 17.15 -0.98 8.31
N LYS A 26 18.04 -1.63 7.55
CA LYS A 26 18.75 -1.00 6.40
C LYS A 26 17.78 -0.43 5.36
N SER A 27 16.65 -1.10 5.13
CA SER A 27 15.59 -0.67 4.20
C SER A 27 14.64 0.36 4.79
N GLY A 28 14.85 0.79 6.04
CA GLY A 28 13.86 1.54 6.81
C GLY A 28 12.73 0.66 7.34
N ARG A 29 11.76 1.28 8.02
CA ARG A 29 10.56 0.62 8.53
C ARG A 29 9.47 0.57 7.44
N GLY A 30 8.65 -0.47 7.46
CA GLY A 30 7.55 -0.65 6.53
C GLY A 30 6.45 0.39 6.75
N PHE A 31 5.94 0.96 5.66
CA PHE A 31 4.80 1.86 5.68
C PHE A 31 3.49 1.07 5.61
N VAL A 32 2.68 1.16 6.66
CA VAL A 32 1.40 0.45 6.80
C VAL A 32 0.17 1.35 6.69
N GLY A 33 0.36 2.64 6.38
CA GLY A 33 -0.72 3.64 6.33
C GLY A 33 -1.56 3.67 5.04
N SER A 34 -1.31 2.79 4.07
CA SER A 34 -2.16 2.70 2.87
C SER A 34 -3.55 2.16 3.20
N MET A 35 -4.61 2.64 2.54
CA MET A 35 -5.99 2.16 2.78
C MET A 35 -6.11 0.64 2.75
N THR A 36 -5.47 -0.04 1.78
CA THR A 36 -5.47 -1.50 1.71
C THR A 36 -4.82 -2.16 2.92
N ASN A 37 -3.71 -1.62 3.43
CA ASN A 37 -3.08 -2.15 4.65
C ASN A 37 -3.90 -1.84 5.90
N LEU A 38 -4.52 -0.66 5.99
CA LEU A 38 -5.39 -0.32 7.13
C LEU A 38 -6.61 -1.24 7.22
N SER A 39 -7.18 -1.67 6.09
CA SER A 39 -8.31 -2.58 6.05
C SER A 39 -7.96 -4.06 6.27
N LYS A 40 -6.67 -4.42 6.44
CA LYS A 40 -6.28 -5.81 6.74
C LYS A 40 -6.57 -6.13 8.19
N ARG A 41 -7.22 -7.26 8.40
CA ARG A 41 -7.37 -7.89 9.71
C ARG A 41 -6.21 -8.84 9.97
N ASP A 42 -5.76 -8.90 11.21
CA ASP A 42 -4.84 -9.93 11.68
C ASP A 42 -5.58 -11.25 11.97
N SER A 43 -4.83 -12.25 12.46
CA SER A 43 -5.35 -13.58 12.82
C SER A 43 -6.41 -13.53 13.92
N GLU A 44 -6.47 -12.46 14.71
CA GLU A 44 -7.46 -12.24 15.77
C GLU A 44 -8.67 -11.43 15.26
N GLY A 45 -8.66 -11.05 13.98
CA GLY A 45 -9.73 -10.28 13.35
C GLY A 45 -9.66 -8.77 13.61
N GLN A 46 -8.56 -8.26 14.16
CA GLN A 46 -8.36 -6.84 14.52
C GLN A 46 -7.60 -6.08 13.42
N TYR A 47 -7.79 -4.76 13.35
CA TYR A 47 -7.09 -3.88 12.40
C TYR A 47 -5.76 -3.37 12.97
N SER A 48 -4.80 -4.28 13.14
CA SER A 48 -3.48 -3.98 13.75
C SER A 48 -2.68 -2.88 13.06
N ASN A 49 -2.95 -2.58 11.79
CA ASN A 49 -2.28 -1.49 11.06
C ASN A 49 -2.87 -0.10 11.33
N PHE A 50 -4.06 0.00 11.94
CA PHE A 50 -4.59 1.26 12.43
C PHE A 50 -4.03 1.53 13.83
N ILE A 51 -2.82 2.08 13.89
CA ILE A 51 -2.04 2.16 15.12
C ILE A 51 -2.35 3.48 15.84
N GLU A 52 -3.12 3.41 16.91
CA GLU A 52 -3.26 4.49 17.88
C GLU A 52 -2.07 4.49 18.86
N ARG A 53 -1.65 5.69 19.27
CA ARG A 53 -0.54 5.91 20.20
C ARG A 53 -1.02 6.80 21.32
N LYS A 54 -0.66 6.42 22.55
CA LYS A 54 -0.82 7.24 23.75
C LYS A 54 0.54 7.68 24.24
N ILE A 55 0.58 8.74 25.04
CA ILE A 55 1.80 9.13 25.75
C ILE A 55 2.18 7.98 26.70
N SER A 56 3.41 7.50 26.54
CA SER A 56 3.95 6.38 27.30
C SER A 56 5.19 6.81 28.05
N LYS A 57 5.69 5.95 28.94
CA LYS A 57 6.96 6.17 29.63
C LYS A 57 8.12 6.48 28.67
N ASN A 58 8.20 5.76 27.54
CA ASN A 58 9.22 6.03 26.52
C ASN A 58 9.07 7.41 25.88
N THR A 59 7.83 7.89 25.72
CA THR A 59 7.58 9.26 25.25
C THR A 59 8.15 10.27 26.25
N ILE A 60 7.90 10.08 27.54
CA ILE A 60 8.42 10.94 28.62
C ILE A 60 9.93 10.93 28.67
N MET A 61 10.55 9.75 28.66
CA MET A 61 12.01 9.65 28.69
C MET A 61 12.66 10.27 27.46
N GLY A 62 12.04 10.14 26.28
CA GLY A 62 12.50 10.81 25.07
C GLY A 62 12.47 12.34 25.20
N ILE A 63 11.42 12.89 25.80
CA ILE A 63 11.32 14.34 26.08
C ILE A 63 12.41 14.76 27.06
N LEU A 64 12.54 14.08 28.20
CA LEU A 64 13.52 14.44 29.22
C LEU A 64 14.96 14.44 28.68
N ASN A 65 15.30 13.43 27.87
CA ASN A 65 16.59 13.38 27.16
C ASN A 65 16.73 14.53 26.15
N ARG A 66 15.67 14.83 25.39
CA ARG A 66 15.67 15.94 24.45
C ARG A 66 15.88 17.29 25.15
N LEU A 67 15.29 17.48 26.34
CA LEU A 67 15.35 18.72 27.12
C LEU A 67 16.75 19.00 27.68
N ILE A 68 17.51 17.96 28.03
CA ILE A 68 18.93 18.09 28.43
C ILE A 68 19.90 18.10 27.24
N GLY A 69 19.37 18.14 26.00
CA GLY A 69 20.18 18.27 24.79
C GLY A 69 20.71 16.97 24.18
N ASP A 70 20.29 15.78 24.64
CA ASP A 70 20.73 14.52 24.03
C ASP A 70 20.23 14.42 22.58
N GLN A 71 21.16 14.23 21.64
CA GLN A 71 20.89 14.13 20.21
C GLN A 71 20.73 12.67 19.73
N ARG A 72 21.03 11.70 20.61
CA ARG A 72 20.91 10.28 20.30
C ARG A 72 19.45 9.84 20.39
N LYS A 73 19.13 8.71 19.77
CA LYS A 73 17.82 8.07 20.00
C LYS A 73 17.75 7.55 21.42
N LEU A 74 16.55 7.57 22.01
CA LEU A 74 16.32 7.10 23.38
C LEU A 74 16.92 5.72 23.65
N TYR A 75 16.77 4.76 22.74
CA TYR A 75 17.31 3.41 22.94
C TYR A 75 18.85 3.38 23.00
N GLN A 76 19.53 4.32 22.31
CA GLN A 76 20.98 4.46 22.34
C GLN A 76 21.42 5.14 23.64
N ALA A 77 20.70 6.19 24.07
CA ALA A 77 20.98 6.88 25.32
C ALA A 77 20.90 5.92 26.52
N LYS A 78 19.88 5.04 26.54
CA LYS A 78 19.69 4.02 27.58
C LYS A 78 20.79 2.96 27.67
N GLN A 79 21.60 2.81 26.62
CA GLN A 79 22.72 1.85 26.60
C GLN A 79 24.02 2.45 27.12
N ASP A 80 24.06 3.76 27.34
CA ASP A 80 25.24 4.45 27.84
C ASP A 80 25.39 4.26 29.35
N GLN A 81 26.61 3.96 29.81
CA GLN A 81 26.95 3.84 31.23
C GLN A 81 26.80 5.16 31.98
N SER A 82 26.98 6.30 31.30
CA SER A 82 26.79 7.64 31.88
C SER A 82 25.39 8.20 31.60
N TYR A 83 24.40 7.37 31.32
CA TYR A 83 23.03 7.82 31.08
C TYR A 83 22.47 8.54 32.32
N PHE A 84 22.19 9.84 32.19
CA PHE A 84 21.78 10.69 33.32
C PHE A 84 20.55 10.17 34.06
N PHE A 85 19.57 9.65 33.31
CA PHE A 85 18.33 9.13 33.89
C PHE A 85 18.45 7.69 34.42
N MET A 86 19.64 7.09 34.37
CA MET A 86 19.90 5.78 34.96
C MET A 86 19.58 5.82 36.47
N GLY A 87 18.77 4.86 36.93
CA GLY A 87 18.35 4.76 38.33
C GLY A 87 17.32 5.78 38.80
N ILE A 88 16.89 6.73 37.96
CA ILE A 88 15.77 7.65 38.27
C ILE A 88 14.54 7.41 37.40
N GLU A 89 14.62 6.57 36.36
CA GLU A 89 13.47 6.27 35.51
C GLU A 89 12.24 5.82 36.32
N ASP A 90 12.43 4.98 37.34
CA ASP A 90 11.33 4.44 38.15
C ASP A 90 10.71 5.48 39.11
N GLN A 91 11.42 6.59 39.37
CA GLN A 91 10.97 7.70 40.22
C GLN A 91 10.19 8.77 39.44
N ILE A 92 9.96 8.54 38.15
CA ILE A 92 9.28 9.48 37.28
C ILE A 92 7.83 9.03 37.09
N SER A 93 6.87 9.88 37.44
CA SER A 93 5.45 9.70 37.10
C SER A 93 5.00 10.83 36.17
N PHE A 94 3.87 10.64 35.49
CA PHE A 94 3.32 11.68 34.63
C PHE A 94 1.80 11.60 34.57
N GLU A 95 1.19 12.78 34.46
CA GLU A 95 -0.23 12.95 34.18
C GLU A 95 -0.38 13.70 32.86
N ASN A 96 -1.23 13.18 31.98
CA ASN A 96 -1.59 13.85 30.73
C ASN A 96 -3.04 14.31 30.82
N SER A 97 -3.24 15.62 30.97
CA SER A 97 -4.55 16.24 31.07
C SER A 97 -4.88 16.91 29.74
N HIS A 98 -5.95 16.46 29.10
CA HIS A 98 -6.42 17.08 27.85
C HIS A 98 -7.03 18.45 28.12
N ASP A 99 -6.80 19.38 27.19
CA ASP A 99 -7.41 20.71 27.25
C ASP A 99 -8.92 20.60 27.03
N ARG A 100 -9.71 20.83 28.09
CA ARG A 100 -11.18 20.73 28.01
C ARG A 100 -11.79 21.79 27.09
N SER A 101 -11.09 22.90 26.85
CA SER A 101 -11.53 23.94 25.92
C SER A 101 -11.21 23.61 24.46
N LYS A 102 -10.26 22.69 24.21
CA LYS A 102 -9.87 22.21 22.88
C LYS A 102 -10.06 20.68 22.80
N PRO A 103 -11.24 20.20 22.37
CA PRO A 103 -11.52 18.76 22.37
C PRO A 103 -10.48 17.98 21.56
N ILE A 104 -10.21 16.75 21.98
CA ILE A 104 -9.50 15.79 21.13
C ILE A 104 -10.31 15.66 19.84
N ASN A 105 -9.69 16.01 18.73
CA ASN A 105 -10.37 16.01 17.44
C ASN A 105 -9.90 14.82 16.61
N THR A 106 -10.83 14.27 15.84
CA THR A 106 -10.53 13.31 14.79
C THR A 106 -10.59 14.02 13.45
N GLU A 107 -9.59 13.82 12.61
CA GLU A 107 -9.51 14.50 11.32
C GLU A 107 -8.99 13.58 10.20
N MET A 108 -9.52 13.79 9.00
CA MET A 108 -8.99 13.13 7.82
C MET A 108 -7.75 13.87 7.36
N VAL A 109 -6.60 13.16 7.37
CA VAL A 109 -5.34 13.72 6.89
C VAL A 109 -4.85 12.93 5.69
N TYR A 110 -4.45 13.63 4.63
CA TYR A 110 -3.77 13.00 3.51
C TYR A 110 -2.31 12.71 3.88
N ILE A 111 -1.96 11.43 4.01
CA ILE A 111 -0.59 11.00 4.31
C ILE A 111 0.10 10.53 3.03
N ARG A 112 1.41 10.80 2.93
CA ARG A 112 2.21 10.40 1.77
C ARG A 112 2.55 8.92 1.84
N ASN A 113 2.45 8.24 0.71
CA ASN A 113 2.95 6.89 0.53
C ASN A 113 4.33 6.94 -0.15
N ILE A 114 5.36 6.44 0.56
CA ILE A 114 6.75 6.47 0.10
C ILE A 114 7.23 5.12 -0.43
N THR A 115 6.39 4.08 -0.45
CA THR A 115 6.77 2.74 -0.94
C THR A 115 7.00 2.68 -2.44
N GLY A 116 6.56 3.70 -3.19
CA GLY A 116 6.63 3.71 -4.65
C GLY A 116 5.59 2.82 -5.34
N SER A 117 4.53 2.40 -4.62
CA SER A 117 3.43 1.64 -5.20
C SER A 117 2.79 2.37 -6.38
N THR A 118 2.39 1.61 -7.39
CA THR A 118 1.73 2.13 -8.60
C THR A 118 0.24 1.89 -8.54
N ASP A 119 -0.53 2.80 -9.12
CA ASP A 119 -1.96 2.65 -9.33
C ASP A 119 -2.23 1.44 -10.24
N GLN A 120 -3.30 0.70 -9.98
CA GLN A 120 -3.66 -0.48 -10.76
C GLN A 120 -4.45 -0.11 -12.02
N ASN A 121 -5.16 1.02 -11.98
CA ASN A 121 -6.16 1.42 -12.98
C ASN A 121 -5.81 2.75 -13.67
N ALA A 122 -4.59 3.28 -13.46
CA ALA A 122 -4.17 4.55 -14.03
C ALA A 122 -2.78 4.48 -14.66
N PHE A 123 -2.55 5.33 -15.66
CA PHE A 123 -1.30 5.46 -16.40
C PHE A 123 -0.88 6.94 -16.51
N THR A 124 0.30 7.19 -17.08
CA THR A 124 0.77 8.56 -17.33
C THR A 124 1.33 8.72 -18.74
N GLY A 125 1.37 9.95 -19.24
CA GLY A 125 1.85 10.26 -20.59
C GLY A 125 0.79 10.05 -21.67
N MET A 126 1.24 10.04 -22.92
CA MET A 126 0.40 9.90 -24.11
C MET A 126 0.28 8.42 -24.50
N ILE A 127 -0.86 8.05 -25.10
CA ILE A 127 -1.11 6.71 -25.61
C ILE A 127 -0.38 6.51 -26.95
N LYS A 128 0.29 5.36 -27.11
CA LYS A 128 1.04 4.96 -28.31
C LYS A 128 0.11 4.23 -29.29
N ALA A 129 -0.86 4.93 -29.87
CA ALA A 129 -1.83 4.33 -30.80
C ALA A 129 -1.18 3.76 -32.09
N THR A 130 0.00 4.24 -32.47
CA THR A 130 0.74 3.77 -33.66
C THR A 130 1.69 2.61 -33.38
N ASP A 131 1.73 2.07 -32.16
CA ASP A 131 2.60 0.93 -31.82
C ASP A 131 2.33 -0.25 -32.77
N PRO A 132 3.37 -0.98 -33.24
CA PRO A 132 3.22 -2.11 -34.16
C PRO A 132 2.21 -3.17 -33.71
N ALA A 133 1.95 -3.32 -32.42
CA ALA A 133 0.90 -4.22 -31.92
C ALA A 133 -0.50 -3.87 -32.47
N PHE A 134 -0.74 -2.61 -32.79
CA PHE A 134 -2.03 -2.07 -33.23
C PHE A 134 -2.04 -1.65 -34.71
N SER A 135 -0.87 -1.32 -35.27
CA SER A 135 -0.74 -0.80 -36.65
C SER A 135 -0.29 -1.84 -37.68
N SER A 136 0.15 -3.03 -37.27
CA SER A 136 0.61 -4.08 -38.19
C SER A 136 -0.55 -4.85 -38.86
N VAL A 137 -0.26 -5.46 -40.01
CA VAL A 137 -1.25 -6.24 -40.80
C VAL A 137 -1.88 -7.42 -40.04
N PHE A 138 -1.16 -8.01 -39.07
CA PHE A 138 -1.67 -9.11 -38.25
C PHE A 138 -2.55 -8.62 -37.08
N SER A 139 -2.58 -7.31 -36.80
CA SER A 139 -3.20 -6.74 -35.59
C SER A 139 -4.69 -7.10 -35.49
N GLY A 140 -5.40 -7.06 -36.62
CA GLY A 140 -6.79 -7.49 -36.74
C GLY A 140 -7.02 -8.92 -36.24
N GLN A 141 -6.16 -9.83 -36.68
CA GLN A 141 -6.24 -11.26 -36.31
C GLN A 141 -5.78 -11.53 -34.87
N LEU A 142 -4.89 -10.70 -34.33
CA LEU A 142 -4.42 -10.85 -32.96
C LEU A 142 -5.48 -10.37 -31.95
N TRP A 143 -5.87 -9.10 -32.02
CA TRP A 143 -6.79 -8.51 -31.04
C TRP A 143 -8.26 -8.86 -31.31
N GLY A 144 -8.57 -9.31 -32.54
CA GLY A 144 -9.87 -9.85 -32.89
C GLY A 144 -10.32 -11.01 -32.00
N VAL A 145 -9.38 -11.77 -31.41
CA VAL A 145 -9.67 -12.82 -30.41
C VAL A 145 -10.57 -12.32 -29.28
N LEU A 146 -10.35 -11.09 -28.81
CA LEU A 146 -11.06 -10.51 -27.68
C LEU A 146 -12.52 -10.13 -28.00
N HIS A 147 -12.87 -10.12 -29.29
CA HIS A 147 -14.19 -9.75 -29.79
C HIS A 147 -15.00 -10.95 -30.29
N LEU A 148 -14.44 -12.16 -30.17
CA LEU A 148 -15.19 -13.39 -30.45
C LEU A 148 -16.21 -13.64 -29.35
N GLU A 149 -17.32 -14.26 -29.71
CA GLU A 149 -18.23 -14.85 -28.73
C GLU A 149 -17.58 -16.06 -28.06
N LEU A 150 -18.03 -16.40 -26.85
CA LEU A 150 -17.41 -17.49 -26.07
C LEU A 150 -17.33 -18.80 -26.87
N CYS A 151 -18.40 -19.19 -27.56
CA CYS A 151 -18.42 -20.42 -28.38
C CYS A 151 -17.34 -20.42 -29.46
N ASP A 152 -17.04 -19.26 -30.04
CA ASP A 152 -16.03 -19.13 -31.08
C ASP A 152 -14.61 -19.11 -30.51
N VAL A 153 -14.43 -18.65 -29.27
CA VAL A 153 -13.17 -18.83 -28.52
C VAL A 153 -12.90 -20.31 -28.23
N LEU A 154 -13.92 -21.07 -27.81
CA LEU A 154 -13.78 -22.51 -27.58
C LEU A 154 -13.37 -23.23 -28.87
N LYS A 155 -14.04 -22.94 -29.99
CA LYS A 155 -13.66 -23.44 -31.32
C LYS A 155 -12.24 -23.03 -31.71
N LEU A 156 -11.88 -21.76 -31.53
CA LEU A 156 -10.53 -21.27 -31.82
C LEU A 156 -9.48 -22.09 -31.08
N ILE A 157 -9.70 -22.41 -29.80
CA ILE A 157 -8.76 -23.20 -29.01
C ILE A 157 -8.70 -24.66 -29.49
N ASN A 158 -9.86 -25.27 -29.76
CA ASN A 158 -9.98 -26.69 -30.09
C ASN A 158 -9.63 -27.02 -31.55
N ASP A 159 -9.76 -26.06 -32.46
CA ASP A 159 -9.48 -26.22 -33.89
C ASP A 159 -8.24 -25.39 -34.32
N PRO A 160 -7.11 -26.05 -34.64
CA PRO A 160 -5.92 -25.40 -35.18
C PRO A 160 -6.15 -24.65 -36.50
N GLY A 161 -7.17 -25.03 -37.28
CA GLY A 161 -7.53 -24.42 -38.55
C GLY A 161 -8.43 -23.19 -38.45
N TYR A 162 -8.92 -22.85 -37.24
CA TYR A 162 -9.81 -21.71 -37.06
C TYR A 162 -9.10 -20.39 -37.41
N THR A 163 -9.69 -19.63 -38.33
CA THR A 163 -9.18 -18.32 -38.78
C THR A 163 -10.02 -17.17 -38.26
N ILE A 164 -9.36 -16.11 -37.79
CA ILE A 164 -10.02 -14.90 -37.30
C ILE A 164 -10.15 -13.90 -38.45
N ASN A 165 -11.38 -13.66 -38.88
CA ASN A 165 -11.70 -12.67 -39.90
C ASN A 165 -12.16 -11.38 -39.22
N ASN A 166 -11.20 -10.56 -38.77
CA ASN A 166 -11.49 -9.26 -38.16
C ASN A 166 -10.61 -8.17 -38.79
N ASN A 167 -11.25 -7.20 -39.43
CA ASN A 167 -10.62 -6.05 -40.08
C ASN A 167 -10.81 -4.74 -39.29
N ALA A 168 -11.25 -4.82 -38.03
CA ALA A 168 -11.39 -3.65 -37.17
C ALA A 168 -10.02 -3.06 -36.84
N GLY A 169 -9.98 -1.72 -36.72
CA GLY A 169 -8.83 -1.03 -36.14
C GLY A 169 -8.86 -1.18 -34.62
N PHE A 170 -7.70 -1.46 -34.04
CA PHE A 170 -7.52 -1.56 -32.60
C PHE A 170 -6.55 -0.47 -32.11
N ASP A 171 -6.74 -0.03 -30.87
CA ASP A 171 -5.80 0.81 -30.14
C ASP A 171 -5.70 0.33 -28.68
N PRO A 172 -4.73 0.85 -27.90
CA PRO A 172 -4.56 0.44 -26.51
C PRO A 172 -5.84 0.58 -25.65
N LEU A 173 -6.63 1.63 -25.86
CA LEU A 173 -7.86 1.87 -25.09
C LEU A 173 -8.97 0.90 -25.49
N THR A 174 -9.18 0.66 -26.79
CA THR A 174 -10.20 -0.30 -27.22
C THR A 174 -9.89 -1.70 -26.70
N VAL A 175 -8.62 -2.10 -26.74
CA VAL A 175 -8.19 -3.42 -26.27
C VAL A 175 -8.32 -3.54 -24.75
N ILE A 176 -7.88 -2.54 -23.98
CA ILE A 176 -7.98 -2.62 -22.51
C ILE A 176 -9.44 -2.57 -22.03
N ASN A 177 -10.29 -1.76 -22.66
CA ASN A 177 -11.72 -1.71 -22.34
C ASN A 177 -12.40 -3.06 -22.61
N GLN A 178 -12.01 -3.74 -23.69
CA GLN A 178 -12.52 -5.08 -23.99
C GLN A 178 -12.04 -6.11 -22.94
N PHE A 179 -10.79 -6.02 -22.50
CA PHE A 179 -10.30 -6.85 -21.39
C PHE A 179 -11.07 -6.62 -20.09
N GLU A 180 -11.38 -5.36 -19.74
CA GLU A 180 -12.19 -5.04 -18.56
C GLU A 180 -13.62 -5.58 -18.67
N LEU A 181 -14.24 -5.47 -19.84
CA LEU A 181 -15.57 -6.03 -20.11
C LEU A 181 -15.58 -7.55 -19.93
N LEU A 182 -14.63 -8.25 -20.56
CA LEU A 182 -14.48 -9.71 -20.42
C LEU A 182 -14.13 -10.12 -18.98
N GLY A 183 -13.35 -9.29 -18.27
CA GLY A 183 -13.02 -9.50 -16.85
C GLY A 183 -14.22 -9.34 -15.91
N GLY A 184 -15.27 -8.64 -16.35
CA GLY A 184 -16.53 -8.47 -15.63
C GLY A 184 -17.58 -9.56 -15.87
N PHE A 185 -17.33 -10.51 -16.79
CA PHE A 185 -18.25 -11.61 -17.04
C PHE A 185 -18.34 -12.56 -15.85
N LYS A 186 -19.53 -13.15 -15.66
CA LYS A 186 -19.76 -14.14 -14.61
C LYS A 186 -18.93 -15.40 -14.88
N ASP A 187 -18.51 -16.04 -13.80
CA ASP A 187 -17.88 -17.34 -13.84
C ASP A 187 -18.83 -18.36 -14.48
N ILE A 188 -18.27 -19.29 -15.27
CA ILE A 188 -19.01 -20.31 -16.01
C ILE A 188 -18.67 -21.71 -15.51
N ASP A 189 -19.63 -22.62 -15.63
CA ASP A 189 -19.44 -24.01 -15.23
C ASP A 189 -18.49 -24.73 -16.18
N VAL A 190 -17.57 -25.52 -15.61
CA VAL A 190 -16.63 -26.34 -16.37
C VAL A 190 -17.31 -27.66 -16.74
N THR A 191 -18.07 -27.63 -17.84
CA THR A 191 -18.79 -28.81 -18.36
C THR A 191 -18.74 -28.84 -19.88
N GLY A 192 -18.89 -30.03 -20.46
CA GLY A 192 -19.00 -30.21 -21.91
C GLY A 192 -17.82 -29.61 -22.68
N GLU A 193 -18.11 -28.68 -23.60
CA GLU A 193 -17.09 -28.07 -24.45
C GLU A 193 -16.07 -27.23 -23.67
N VAL A 194 -16.46 -26.63 -22.54
CA VAL A 194 -15.55 -25.83 -21.71
C VAL A 194 -14.51 -26.73 -21.03
N GLU A 195 -14.92 -27.91 -20.57
CA GLU A 195 -14.03 -28.91 -19.95
C GLU A 195 -13.01 -29.45 -20.97
N ALA A 196 -13.49 -29.86 -22.15
CA ALA A 196 -12.62 -30.32 -23.23
C ALA A 196 -11.60 -29.24 -23.65
N THR A 197 -12.05 -27.99 -23.75
CA THR A 197 -11.19 -26.83 -24.06
C THR A 197 -10.12 -26.62 -22.99
N LEU A 198 -10.49 -26.73 -21.71
CA LEU A 198 -9.56 -26.61 -20.60
C LEU A 198 -8.47 -27.69 -20.64
N ASP A 199 -8.82 -28.91 -21.01
CA ASP A 199 -7.84 -29.99 -21.13
C ASP A 199 -6.87 -29.77 -22.28
N VAL A 200 -7.35 -29.24 -23.41
CA VAL A 200 -6.47 -28.78 -24.51
C VAL A 200 -5.52 -27.68 -24.02
N LEU A 201 -6.02 -26.71 -23.24
CA LEU A 201 -5.18 -25.64 -22.70
C LEU A 201 -4.14 -26.14 -21.69
N LYS A 202 -4.48 -27.09 -20.82
CA LYS A 202 -3.53 -27.73 -19.90
C LYS A 202 -2.45 -28.50 -20.65
N LEU A 203 -2.80 -29.14 -21.77
CA LEU A 203 -1.82 -29.84 -22.60
C LEU A 203 -0.87 -28.86 -23.31
N ASN A 204 -1.40 -27.74 -23.83
CA ASN A 204 -0.58 -26.70 -24.48
C ASN A 204 0.28 -25.92 -23.48
N TYR A 205 -0.22 -25.74 -22.25
CA TYR A 205 0.41 -24.92 -21.22
C TYR A 205 0.45 -25.65 -19.87
N PRO A 206 1.25 -26.73 -19.74
CA PRO A 206 1.26 -27.60 -18.56
C PRO A 206 1.72 -26.88 -17.28
N ASP A 207 2.54 -25.83 -17.42
CA ASP A 207 3.02 -25.04 -16.29
C ASP A 207 1.97 -24.05 -15.73
N ILE A 208 0.81 -23.94 -16.37
CA ILE A 208 -0.24 -23.01 -15.96
C ILE A 208 -1.29 -23.74 -15.13
N ASN A 209 -1.38 -23.35 -13.87
CA ASN A 209 -2.49 -23.75 -13.02
C ASN A 209 -3.73 -22.89 -13.32
N TYR A 210 -4.71 -23.47 -14.01
CA TYR A 210 -6.02 -22.88 -14.28
C TYR A 210 -6.93 -23.05 -13.06
N GLU A 211 -6.77 -22.14 -12.09
CA GLU A 211 -7.50 -22.17 -10.83
C GLU A 211 -9.01 -22.01 -11.05
N LEU A 212 -9.78 -22.94 -10.48
CA LEU A 212 -11.23 -22.87 -10.41
C LEU A 212 -11.66 -22.13 -9.14
N THR A 213 -12.84 -21.52 -9.18
CA THR A 213 -13.45 -20.95 -7.99
C THR A 213 -13.85 -22.04 -7.00
N ALA A 214 -14.22 -21.67 -5.78
CA ALA A 214 -14.72 -22.61 -4.77
C ALA A 214 -15.97 -23.40 -5.23
N LYS A 215 -16.66 -22.93 -6.28
CA LYS A 215 -17.81 -23.60 -6.91
C LYS A 215 -17.42 -24.49 -8.09
N GLY A 216 -16.13 -24.66 -8.38
CA GLY A 216 -15.65 -25.41 -9.55
C GLY A 216 -15.85 -24.68 -10.89
N GLN A 217 -16.06 -23.35 -10.86
CA GLN A 217 -16.29 -22.54 -12.06
C GLN A 217 -15.00 -21.90 -12.55
N ILE A 218 -14.96 -21.49 -13.83
CA ILE A 218 -13.84 -20.77 -14.43
C ILE A 218 -14.26 -19.37 -14.87
N LYS A 219 -13.31 -18.41 -14.78
CA LYS A 219 -13.50 -17.07 -15.32
C LYS A 219 -13.32 -17.06 -16.84
N PRO A 220 -14.28 -16.56 -17.63
CA PRO A 220 -14.16 -16.52 -19.09
C PRO A 220 -12.86 -15.86 -19.59
N ILE A 221 -12.42 -14.78 -18.95
CA ILE A 221 -11.18 -14.06 -19.33
C ILE A 221 -9.94 -14.96 -19.42
N ILE A 222 -9.88 -16.04 -18.64
CA ILE A 222 -8.78 -17.02 -18.70
C ILE A 222 -8.71 -17.67 -20.08
N LEU A 223 -9.85 -18.03 -20.65
CA LEU A 223 -9.96 -18.68 -21.96
C LEU A 223 -9.54 -17.70 -23.07
N TYR A 224 -10.03 -16.46 -23.04
CA TYR A 224 -9.64 -15.41 -24.00
C TYR A 224 -8.13 -15.12 -23.95
N CYS A 225 -7.58 -14.96 -22.75
CA CYS A 225 -6.14 -14.74 -22.59
C CYS A 225 -5.32 -15.93 -23.12
N SER A 226 -5.72 -17.17 -22.83
CA SER A 226 -5.02 -18.35 -23.33
C SER A 226 -5.13 -18.49 -24.85
N ALA A 227 -6.31 -18.20 -25.41
CA ALA A 227 -6.55 -18.16 -26.84
C ALA A 227 -5.68 -17.11 -27.55
N LEU A 228 -5.50 -15.94 -26.94
CA LEU A 228 -4.61 -14.89 -27.46
C LEU A 228 -3.16 -15.40 -27.56
N TYR A 229 -2.68 -16.13 -26.56
CA TYR A 229 -1.35 -16.76 -26.60
C TYR A 229 -1.24 -17.86 -27.67
N LEU A 230 -2.29 -18.65 -27.89
CA LEU A 230 -2.31 -19.59 -29.01
C LEU A 230 -2.24 -18.85 -30.34
N GLN A 231 -2.96 -17.73 -30.46
CA GLN A 231 -3.00 -16.92 -31.67
C GLN A 231 -1.65 -16.29 -32.00
N ILE A 232 -0.86 -15.88 -31.01
CA ILE A 232 0.54 -15.44 -31.22
C ILE A 232 1.32 -16.55 -31.94
N GLY A 233 1.31 -17.77 -31.42
CA GLY A 233 2.03 -18.89 -32.04
C GLY A 233 1.50 -19.26 -33.44
N ARG A 234 0.19 -19.08 -33.70
CA ARG A 234 -0.40 -19.29 -35.04
C ARG A 234 0.02 -18.22 -36.04
N LEU A 235 0.10 -16.97 -35.61
CA LEU A 235 0.57 -15.86 -36.45
C LEU A 235 2.06 -16.00 -36.78
N GLU A 236 2.89 -16.41 -35.81
CA GLU A 236 4.31 -16.71 -36.06
C GLU A 236 4.48 -17.84 -37.08
N LYS A 237 3.71 -18.94 -36.93
CA LYS A 237 3.73 -20.06 -37.90
C LYS A 237 3.23 -19.65 -39.28
N SER A 238 2.32 -18.68 -39.36
CA SER A 238 1.84 -18.10 -40.62
C SER A 238 2.86 -17.14 -41.27
N GLY A 239 4.03 -16.92 -40.67
CA GLY A 239 5.13 -16.14 -41.23
C GLY A 239 5.15 -14.67 -40.82
N TYR A 240 4.31 -14.24 -39.87
CA TYR A 240 4.37 -12.87 -39.34
C TYR A 240 5.50 -12.71 -38.33
N ASP A 241 6.23 -11.59 -38.41
CA ASP A 241 7.21 -11.20 -37.39
C ASP A 241 6.53 -10.46 -36.23
N LEU A 242 6.48 -11.12 -35.07
CA LEU A 242 5.93 -10.56 -33.82
C LEU A 242 7.01 -10.08 -32.84
N SER A 243 8.30 -10.14 -33.21
CA SER A 243 9.43 -9.87 -32.31
C SER A 243 9.41 -8.48 -31.66
N THR A 244 8.75 -7.51 -32.30
CA THR A 244 8.63 -6.12 -31.82
C THR A 244 7.50 -5.92 -30.80
N ILE A 245 6.57 -6.88 -30.71
CA ILE A 245 5.38 -6.79 -29.84
C ILE A 245 5.43 -7.77 -28.67
N VAL A 246 6.12 -8.91 -28.84
CA VAL A 246 6.34 -9.86 -27.75
C VAL A 246 7.52 -9.44 -26.87
N THR A 247 7.42 -9.74 -25.59
CA THR A 247 8.53 -9.60 -24.64
C THR A 247 9.61 -10.65 -24.92
N LYS A 248 10.79 -10.51 -24.32
CA LYS A 248 11.89 -11.51 -24.41
C LYS A 248 11.49 -12.95 -24.03
N LYS A 249 10.37 -13.10 -23.30
CA LYS A 249 9.82 -14.40 -22.89
C LYS A 249 8.70 -14.91 -23.83
N GLY A 250 8.47 -14.24 -24.96
CA GLY A 250 7.44 -14.60 -25.96
C GLY A 250 6.01 -14.24 -25.56
N GLY A 251 5.80 -13.48 -24.48
CA GLY A 251 4.46 -13.05 -24.04
C GLY A 251 4.17 -11.58 -24.30
N LEU A 252 2.91 -11.17 -24.21
CA LEU A 252 2.50 -9.76 -24.33
C LEU A 252 2.63 -9.03 -22.99
N SER A 253 3.09 -7.78 -23.02
CA SER A 253 3.22 -6.97 -21.80
C SER A 253 1.87 -6.75 -21.11
N GLY A 254 1.81 -7.04 -19.82
CA GLY A 254 0.60 -6.88 -19.01
C GLY A 254 -0.50 -7.89 -19.28
N ILE A 255 -0.25 -8.92 -20.09
CA ILE A 255 -1.19 -10.01 -20.33
C ILE A 255 -0.49 -11.31 -19.95
N SER A 256 -1.19 -12.18 -19.24
CA SER A 256 -0.78 -13.54 -18.91
C SER A 256 -1.80 -14.52 -19.48
N LYS A 257 -1.49 -15.81 -19.50
CA LYS A 257 -2.44 -16.85 -19.92
C LYS A 257 -3.69 -16.95 -19.02
N ARG A 258 -3.68 -16.32 -17.83
CA ARG A 258 -4.79 -16.36 -16.86
C ARG A 258 -5.57 -15.05 -16.72
N GLY A 259 -5.15 -14.00 -17.40
CA GLY A 259 -5.75 -12.67 -17.22
C GLY A 259 -4.78 -11.56 -17.58
N PHE A 260 -5.15 -10.32 -17.30
CA PHE A 260 -4.39 -9.13 -17.64
C PHE A 260 -4.13 -8.24 -16.43
N THR A 261 -3.23 -7.29 -16.56
CA THR A 261 -2.88 -6.28 -15.56
C THR A 261 -2.82 -4.92 -16.25
N LEU A 262 -3.85 -4.09 -16.03
CA LEU A 262 -4.05 -2.82 -16.72
C LEU A 262 -2.82 -1.92 -16.66
N LYS A 263 -2.28 -1.67 -15.47
CA LYS A 263 -1.09 -0.82 -15.29
C LYS A 263 0.13 -1.32 -16.09
N ASP A 264 0.28 -2.62 -16.30
CA ASP A 264 1.43 -3.20 -16.99
C ASP A 264 1.23 -3.17 -18.50
N PHE A 265 -0.01 -3.36 -18.95
CA PHE A 265 -0.40 -3.19 -20.35
C PHE A 265 -0.24 -1.73 -20.76
N MET A 266 -0.81 -0.81 -19.98
CA MET A 266 -0.76 0.62 -20.29
C MET A 266 0.67 1.17 -20.24
N ASP A 267 1.51 0.76 -19.29
CA ASP A 267 2.92 1.19 -19.23
C ASP A 267 3.71 0.84 -20.51
N ARG A 268 3.41 -0.29 -21.15
CA ARG A 268 4.01 -0.64 -22.45
C ARG A 268 3.55 0.30 -23.55
N TYR A 269 2.27 0.67 -23.54
CA TYR A 269 1.60 1.40 -24.60
C TYR A 269 1.35 2.88 -24.28
N THR A 270 1.99 3.43 -23.25
CA THR A 270 2.04 4.86 -22.96
C THR A 270 3.47 5.37 -22.95
N THR A 271 3.66 6.69 -23.11
CA THR A 271 4.99 7.32 -23.11
C THR A 271 5.53 7.58 -21.70
N GLY A 272 4.67 7.69 -20.70
CA GLY A 272 5.06 7.87 -19.31
C GLY A 272 5.18 6.54 -18.56
N SER A 273 5.85 6.56 -17.41
CA SER A 273 5.92 5.42 -16.49
C SER A 273 4.59 5.15 -15.79
N LYS A 274 4.44 3.97 -15.19
CA LYS A 274 3.35 3.65 -14.26
C LYS A 274 3.03 4.78 -13.29
N LYS A 275 1.73 5.07 -13.12
CA LYS A 275 1.25 6.13 -12.23
C LYS A 275 1.58 5.78 -10.78
N LYS A 276 2.43 6.57 -10.12
CA LYS A 276 2.71 6.42 -8.68
C LYS A 276 1.52 6.83 -7.82
N ILE A 277 1.27 6.08 -6.75
CA ILE A 277 0.34 6.44 -5.66
C ILE A 277 1.10 7.33 -4.69
N TRP A 278 0.78 8.62 -4.67
CA TRP A 278 1.48 9.61 -3.84
C TRP A 278 1.11 9.54 -2.35
N GLY A 279 0.00 8.90 -2.03
CA GLY A 279 -0.59 8.90 -0.71
C GLY A 279 -2.06 8.56 -0.75
N ASN A 280 -2.69 8.66 0.42
CA ASN A 280 -4.11 8.41 0.62
C ASN A 280 -4.60 9.15 1.87
N PRO A 281 -5.91 9.41 1.99
CA PRO A 281 -6.45 9.82 3.28
C PRO A 281 -6.24 8.72 4.32
N TYR A 282 -5.87 9.10 5.53
CA TYR A 282 -5.76 8.19 6.67
C TYR A 282 -7.13 8.00 7.32
N LEU A 283 -7.80 6.92 6.94
CA LEU A 283 -9.08 6.51 7.48
C LEU A 283 -9.23 4.99 7.40
N LEU A 284 -9.94 4.42 8.37
CA LEU A 284 -10.37 3.03 8.39
C LEU A 284 -11.90 3.02 8.39
N LYS A 285 -12.49 2.34 7.40
CA LYS A 285 -13.92 2.05 7.36
C LYS A 285 -14.15 0.58 7.66
N GLU A 286 -15.06 0.30 8.58
CA GLU A 286 -15.45 -1.06 8.93
C GLU A 286 -16.95 -1.18 9.16
N LYS A 287 -17.51 -2.37 8.91
CA LYS A 287 -18.90 -2.69 9.23
C LYS A 287 -18.94 -3.44 10.56
N ARG A 288 -19.57 -2.84 11.57
CA ARG A 288 -19.78 -3.42 12.89
C ARG A 288 -21.24 -3.84 13.06
N LYS A 289 -21.45 -5.04 13.60
CA LYS A 289 -22.80 -5.58 13.84
C LYS A 289 -23.53 -4.69 14.85
N GLY A 290 -24.68 -4.14 14.45
CA GLY A 290 -25.50 -3.24 15.29
C GLY A 290 -25.18 -1.75 15.14
N GLU A 291 -23.98 -1.37 14.72
CA GLU A 291 -23.57 0.04 14.53
C GLU A 291 -23.55 0.49 13.06
N GLY A 292 -23.49 -0.46 12.11
CA GLY A 292 -23.39 -0.16 10.68
C GLY A 292 -21.96 0.16 10.25
N GLU A 293 -21.78 1.11 9.33
CA GLU A 293 -20.44 1.55 8.89
C GLU A 293 -19.85 2.54 9.90
N VAL A 294 -18.71 2.18 10.48
CA VAL A 294 -17.93 3.01 11.40
C VAL A 294 -16.67 3.48 10.68
N THR A 295 -16.37 4.78 10.80
CA THR A 295 -15.16 5.39 10.25
C THR A 295 -14.24 5.87 11.38
N SER A 296 -13.01 5.36 11.40
CA SER A 296 -11.95 5.80 12.30
C SER A 296 -10.95 6.68 11.54
N LEU A 297 -10.58 7.82 12.13
CA LEU A 297 -9.71 8.84 11.52
C LEU A 297 -8.46 9.09 12.39
N LEU A 298 -7.55 9.93 11.94
CA LEU A 298 -6.40 10.35 12.74
C LEU A 298 -6.87 11.12 13.98
N THR A 299 -6.31 10.80 15.14
CA THR A 299 -6.57 11.49 16.39
C THR A 299 -5.50 12.56 16.62
N LYS A 300 -5.94 13.80 16.86
CA LYS A 300 -5.11 14.94 17.20
C LYS A 300 -5.50 15.45 18.59
N ALA A 301 -4.50 15.68 19.43
CA ALA A 301 -4.71 16.05 20.82
C ALA A 301 -3.99 17.35 21.20
N ASN A 302 -4.60 18.05 22.15
CA ASN A 302 -4.08 19.25 22.81
C ASN A 302 -4.16 19.00 24.33
N GLY A 303 -3.25 19.58 25.08
CA GLY A 303 -3.29 19.41 26.53
C GLY A 303 -2.05 19.90 27.27
N THR A 304 -2.00 19.47 28.53
CA THR A 304 -0.89 19.70 29.44
C THR A 304 -0.39 18.35 29.94
N LEU A 305 0.91 18.18 29.87
CA LEU A 305 1.62 17.03 30.37
C LEU A 305 2.41 17.46 31.61
N GLU A 306 2.04 16.92 32.77
CA GLU A 306 2.77 17.12 34.02
C GLU A 306 3.67 15.92 34.28
N ILE A 307 4.98 16.15 34.36
CA ILE A 307 5.97 15.13 34.69
C ILE A 307 6.45 15.42 36.11
N GLN A 308 6.32 14.43 36.99
CA GLN A 308 6.82 14.51 38.36
C GLN A 308 8.04 13.61 38.50
N LEU A 309 9.10 14.14 39.10
CA LEU A 309 10.32 13.44 39.41
C LEU A 309 10.52 13.51 40.93
N ASP A 310 10.40 12.35 41.58
CA ASP A 310 10.64 12.19 43.01
C ASP A 310 12.14 12.01 43.25
N ILE A 311 12.90 13.11 43.15
CA ILE A 311 14.35 13.14 43.25
C ILE A 311 14.79 14.20 44.28
N PRO A 312 15.98 14.04 44.92
CA PRO A 312 16.52 15.03 45.85
C PRO A 312 16.65 16.42 45.22
N GLN A 313 16.53 17.46 46.03
CA GLN A 313 16.58 18.87 45.60
C GLN A 313 17.85 19.21 44.81
N GLU A 314 19.01 18.68 45.22
CA GLU A 314 20.28 18.87 44.51
C GLU A 314 20.23 18.31 43.08
N LYS A 315 19.66 17.11 42.92
CA LYS A 315 19.53 16.47 41.61
C LYS A 315 18.48 17.16 40.73
N ALA A 316 17.42 17.69 41.35
CA ALA A 316 16.45 18.53 40.67
C ALA A 316 17.06 19.85 40.17
N GLN A 317 17.93 20.48 40.98
CA GLN A 317 18.66 21.68 40.58
C GLN A 317 19.62 21.37 39.42
N GLN A 318 20.39 20.28 39.52
CA GLN A 318 21.26 19.82 38.42
C GLN A 318 20.49 19.62 37.11
N LEU A 319 19.31 18.98 37.17
CA LEU A 319 18.49 18.78 35.98
C LEU A 319 17.97 20.11 35.41
N LYS A 320 17.55 21.05 36.27
CA LYS A 320 17.14 22.40 35.84
C LYS A 320 18.28 23.12 35.11
N ASP A 321 19.48 23.11 35.69
CA ASP A 321 20.66 23.77 35.10
C ASP A 321 21.04 23.14 33.76
N MET A 322 20.94 21.80 33.64
CA MET A 322 21.16 21.10 32.36
C MET A 322 20.12 21.50 31.29
N ILE A 323 18.85 21.65 31.66
CA ILE A 323 17.79 22.10 30.73
C ILE A 323 18.04 23.54 30.27
N GLU A 324 18.38 24.43 31.21
CA GLU A 324 18.67 25.84 30.91
C GLU A 324 19.91 25.98 30.03
N ALA A 325 20.97 25.20 30.30
CA ALA A 325 22.18 25.17 29.48
C ALA A 325 21.94 24.60 28.08
N ALA A 326 21.07 23.60 27.94
CA ALA A 326 20.73 23.00 26.64
C ALA A 326 19.87 23.92 25.76
N GLY A 327 19.12 24.86 26.36
CA GLY A 327 18.40 25.92 25.63
C GLY A 327 17.28 25.41 24.71
N VAL A 328 16.64 24.30 25.05
CA VAL A 328 15.60 23.68 24.22
C VAL A 328 14.26 24.37 24.42
N SER A 329 13.83 25.17 23.45
CA SER A 329 12.65 26.05 23.58
C SER A 329 11.33 25.42 23.13
N SER A 330 11.33 24.70 22.01
CA SER A 330 10.13 24.06 21.44
C SER A 330 10.47 22.72 20.79
N PHE A 331 9.52 21.78 20.85
CA PHE A 331 9.69 20.42 20.34
C PHE A 331 8.33 19.78 20.00
N TYR A 332 8.36 18.59 19.40
CA TYR A 332 7.16 17.80 19.15
C TYR A 332 6.88 16.84 20.30
N LEU A 333 5.62 16.72 20.71
CA LEU A 333 5.18 15.67 21.62
C LEU A 333 4.71 14.44 20.82
N GLY A 334 5.52 13.38 20.79
CA GLY A 334 5.25 12.20 19.99
C GLY A 334 5.47 12.45 18.50
N LYS A 335 4.43 12.79 17.74
CA LYS A 335 4.50 13.03 16.28
C LYS A 335 3.81 14.34 15.91
N LYS A 336 4.55 15.24 15.24
CA LYS A 336 4.08 16.57 14.83
C LYS A 336 3.48 17.36 16.01
N GLY A 337 2.85 18.50 15.74
CA GLY A 337 2.30 19.40 16.76
C GLY A 337 3.31 20.44 17.22
N LEU A 338 3.06 21.03 18.37
CA LEU A 338 3.96 21.96 19.05
C LEU A 338 3.89 21.67 20.55
N ALA A 339 5.02 21.60 21.22
CA ALA A 339 5.11 21.47 22.67
C ALA A 339 6.24 22.35 23.22
N TYR A 340 6.05 22.85 24.42
CA TYR A 340 7.02 23.69 25.12
C TYR A 340 6.88 23.54 26.64
N ILE A 341 7.95 23.84 27.38
CA ILE A 341 7.92 23.88 28.84
C ILE A 341 7.15 25.14 29.26
N ASP A 342 6.05 24.95 29.97
CA ASP A 342 5.24 26.02 30.55
C ASP A 342 5.77 26.44 31.93
N SER A 343 6.17 25.47 32.76
CA SER A 343 6.82 25.76 34.04
C SER A 343 7.72 24.64 34.55
N LEU A 344 8.73 25.02 35.34
CA LEU A 344 9.62 24.13 36.08
C LEU A 344 9.53 24.50 37.56
N ARG A 345 9.29 23.51 38.42
CA ARG A 345 9.30 23.67 39.89
C ARG A 345 10.20 22.61 40.50
N ILE A 346 11.12 23.01 41.37
CA ILE A 346 12.02 22.08 42.08
C ILE A 346 11.28 21.42 43.23
#